data_AF-A0A520B0A9-F1
#
_entry.id   AF-A0A520B0A9-F1
#
_cell.length_a   1.000
_cell.length_b   1.000
_cell.length_c   1.000
_cell.angle_alpha   90.00
_cell.angle_beta   90.00
_cell.angle_gamma   90.00
#
_symmetry.space_group_name_H-M   'P 1'
#
loop_
_entity.id
_entity.type
_entity.pdbx_description
1 polymer ?
#
loop_
_entity_poly.entity_id
_entity_poly.type
_entity_poly.pdbx_seq_one_letter_code
_entity_poly.pdbx_strand_id
1 'polypeptide(L)'
;MKIQKNSIIISKFFIFPLLALLFLQACKSDKKETETDNNVTVKLLSPEFDADSALAFTKAQVDFGPRIPSTVAHTNTLNYLV
;
A
#
# COMPACT_ATOMS: atom_id res chain seq x y z
N MET A 1 -32.79 -33.67 36.38
CA MET A 1 -32.24 -32.44 35.76
C MET A 1 -30.74 -32.24 36.11
N LYS A 2 -29.87 -33.20 35.79
CA LYS A 2 -28.40 -33.08 35.95
C LYS A 2 -27.66 -33.41 34.64
N ILE A 3 -28.20 -34.36 33.88
CA ILE A 3 -27.66 -34.85 32.60
C ILE A 3 -27.62 -33.76 31.50
N GLN A 4 -28.64 -32.91 31.42
CA GLN A 4 -28.71 -31.83 30.40
C GLN A 4 -27.72 -30.68 30.67
N LYS A 5 -27.43 -30.36 31.94
CA LYS A 5 -26.41 -29.36 32.31
C LYS A 5 -25.00 -29.86 31.99
N ASN A 6 -24.69 -31.13 32.26
CA ASN A 6 -23.39 -31.71 31.91
C ASN A 6 -23.17 -31.78 30.40
N SER A 7 -24.19 -32.12 29.60
CA SER A 7 -24.09 -32.10 28.13
C SER A 7 -23.77 -30.70 27.55
N ILE A 8 -24.37 -29.65 28.12
CA ILE A 8 -24.10 -28.25 27.74
C ILE A 8 -22.72 -27.77 28.22
N ILE A 9 -22.26 -28.21 29.39
CA ILE A 9 -20.92 -27.85 29.91
C ILE A 9 -19.83 -28.57 29.12
N ILE A 10 -20.03 -29.85 28.75
CA ILE A 10 -19.09 -30.62 27.94
C ILE A 10 -18.99 -30.04 26.52
N SER A 11 -20.11 -29.60 25.91
CA SER A 11 -20.07 -28.93 24.60
C SER A 11 -19.37 -27.57 24.67
N LYS A 12 -19.62 -26.76 25.71
CA LYS A 12 -18.94 -25.47 25.93
C LYS A 12 -17.43 -25.65 26.19
N PHE A 13 -17.05 -26.71 26.91
CA PHE A 13 -15.66 -27.03 27.24
C PHE A 13 -14.87 -27.57 26.03
N PHE A 14 -15.56 -28.20 25.07
CA PHE A 14 -14.94 -28.65 23.81
C PHE A 14 -14.87 -27.55 22.74
N ILE A 15 -15.77 -26.56 22.79
CA ILE A 15 -15.79 -25.43 21.83
C ILE A 15 -14.59 -24.49 22.05
N PHE A 16 -14.17 -24.27 23.29
CA PHE A 16 -13.05 -23.37 23.61
C PHE A 16 -11.68 -23.82 23.04
N PRO A 17 -11.24 -25.09 23.20
CA PRO A 17 -9.99 -25.55 22.60
C PRO A 17 -10.08 -25.68 21.08
N LEU A 18 -11.26 -25.98 20.52
CA LEU A 18 -11.48 -26.04 19.08
C LEU A 18 -11.31 -24.66 18.43
N LEU A 19 -11.83 -23.60 19.07
CA LEU A 19 -11.67 -22.23 18.60
C LEU A 19 -10.21 -21.75 18.72
N ALA A 20 -9.51 -22.15 19.78
CA ALA A 20 -8.09 -21.84 19.95
C ALA A 20 -7.22 -22.46 18.84
N LEU A 21 -7.51 -23.71 18.43
CA LEU A 21 -6.79 -24.38 17.32
C LEU A 21 -6.95 -23.66 15.97
N LEU A 22 -8.10 -23.01 15.73
CA LEU A 22 -8.31 -22.24 14.49
C LEU A 22 -7.40 -21.01 14.41
N PHE A 23 -7.06 -20.37 15.54
CA PHE A 23 -6.19 -19.20 15.55
C PHE A 23 -4.70 -19.53 15.31
N LEU A 24 -4.25 -20.77 15.56
CA LEU A 24 -2.86 -21.18 15.30
C LEU A 24 -2.55 -21.35 13.80
N GLN A 25 -3.57 -21.54 12.95
CA GLN A 25 -3.37 -21.70 11.50
C GLN A 25 -3.13 -20.36 10.76
N ALA A 26 -3.35 -19.22 11.42
CA ALA A 26 -3.12 -17.90 10.84
C ALA A 26 -1.63 -17.52 10.74
N CYS A 27 -0.74 -18.27 11.40
CA CYS A 27 0.70 -18.03 11.38
C CYS A 27 1.41 -18.96 10.37
N LYS A 28 0.96 -18.95 9.11
CA LYS A 28 1.79 -19.43 8.00
C LYS A 28 2.59 -18.25 7.49
N SER A 29 3.85 -18.17 7.89
CA SER A 29 4.81 -17.30 7.23
C SER A 29 5.23 -18.00 5.94
N ASP A 30 4.87 -17.40 4.80
CA ASP A 30 5.45 -17.77 3.51
C ASP A 30 6.95 -17.55 3.62
N LYS A 31 7.69 -18.64 3.85
CA LYS A 31 9.13 -18.64 3.65
C LYS A 31 9.30 -18.48 2.16
N LYS A 32 9.55 -17.25 1.71
CA LYS A 32 10.05 -17.00 0.36
C LYS A 32 11.29 -17.86 0.23
N GLU A 33 11.21 -18.91 -0.59
CA GLU A 33 12.40 -19.52 -1.15
C GLU A 33 13.17 -18.35 -1.76
N THR A 34 14.37 -18.10 -1.24
CA THR A 34 15.35 -17.28 -1.94
C THR A 34 15.72 -18.07 -3.17
N GLU A 35 14.88 -17.98 -4.20
CA GLU A 35 15.35 -18.15 -5.56
C GLU A 35 16.58 -17.27 -5.66
N THR A 36 17.71 -17.88 -5.99
CA THR A 36 18.92 -17.14 -6.32
C THR A 36 18.60 -16.44 -7.62
N ASP A 37 17.99 -15.26 -7.48
CA ASP A 37 17.68 -14.36 -8.55
C ASP A 37 19.02 -14.05 -9.20
N ASN A 38 19.27 -14.65 -10.36
CA ASN A 38 20.30 -14.20 -11.26
C ASN A 38 19.80 -12.83 -11.74
N ASN A 39 19.99 -11.82 -10.89
CA ASN A 39 19.59 -10.45 -11.12
C ASN A 39 20.48 -9.92 -12.23
N VAL A 40 20.13 -10.29 -13.47
CA VAL A 40 20.56 -9.58 -14.65
C VAL A 40 19.93 -8.21 -14.48
N THR A 41 20.70 -7.28 -13.93
CA THR A 41 20.27 -5.89 -13.80
C THR A 41 20.07 -5.37 -15.22
N VAL A 42 18.82 -5.39 -15.68
CA VAL A 42 18.47 -4.82 -16.97
C VAL A 42 18.60 -3.32 -16.76
N LYS A 43 19.73 -2.75 -17.20
CA LYS A 43 19.93 -1.31 -17.16
C LYS A 43 19.00 -0.70 -18.22
N LEU A 44 17.78 -0.34 -17.82
CA LEU A 44 16.85 0.38 -18.68
C LEU A 44 17.54 1.68 -19.10
N LEU A 45 17.78 1.83 -20.41
CA LEU A 45 18.32 3.06 -20.98
C LEU A 45 17.23 4.14 -20.91
N SER A 46 17.19 4.85 -19.78
CA SER A 46 16.35 6.03 -19.61
C SER A 46 17.20 7.28 -19.88
N PRO A 47 16.60 8.36 -20.38
CA PRO A 47 17.26 9.66 -20.40
C PRO A 47 17.70 10.07 -18.99
N GLU A 48 18.78 10.83 -18.90
CA GLU A 48 19.21 11.45 -17.64
C GLU A 48 18.18 12.49 -17.21
N PHE A 49 17.86 12.50 -15.92
CA PHE A 49 16.98 13.52 -15.35
C PHE A 49 17.76 14.84 -15.17
N ASP A 50 17.26 15.92 -15.76
CA ASP A 50 17.81 17.26 -15.56
C ASP A 50 17.05 18.00 -14.45
N ALA A 51 17.73 18.17 -13.31
CA ALA A 51 17.18 18.84 -12.13
C ALA A 51 16.97 20.35 -12.34
N ASP A 52 17.83 21.02 -13.11
CA ASP A 52 17.73 22.46 -13.34
C ASP A 52 16.51 22.77 -14.21
N SER A 53 16.31 21.96 -15.25
CA SER A 53 15.11 22.02 -16.09
C SER A 53 13.84 21.76 -15.27
N ALA A 54 13.82 20.75 -14.41
CA ALA A 54 12.67 20.46 -13.55
C ALA A 54 12.35 21.61 -12.59
N LEU A 55 13.37 22.23 -11.99
CA LEU A 55 13.20 23.39 -11.12
C LEU A 55 12.75 24.64 -11.89
N ALA A 56 13.21 24.84 -13.12
CA ALA A 56 12.76 25.93 -13.99
C ALA A 56 11.25 25.80 -14.32
N PHE A 57 10.79 24.60 -14.68
CA PHE A 57 9.36 24.34 -14.92
C PHE A 57 8.52 24.51 -13.65
N THR A 58 9.05 24.15 -12.49
CA THR A 58 8.37 24.35 -11.20
C THR A 58 8.26 25.84 -10.86
N LYS A 59 9.35 26.59 -11.03
CA LYS A 59 9.36 28.05 -10.83
C LYS A 59 8.32 28.74 -11.71
N ALA A 60 8.28 28.43 -13.01
CA ALA A 60 7.31 29.02 -13.93
C ALA A 60 5.87 28.88 -13.43
N GLN A 61 5.50 27.71 -12.88
CA GLN A 61 4.16 27.46 -12.33
C GLN A 61 3.89 28.22 -11.02
N VAL A 62 4.90 28.32 -10.15
CA VAL A 62 4.77 29.01 -8.85
C VAL A 62 4.69 30.53 -9.05
N ASP A 63 5.39 31.07 -10.05
CA ASP A 63 5.41 32.50 -10.37
C ASP A 63 4.04 33.02 -10.83
N PHE A 64 3.15 32.16 -11.35
CA PHE A 64 1.75 32.53 -11.65
C PHE A 64 0.89 32.73 -10.39
N GLY A 65 1.32 32.25 -9.22
CA GLY A 65 0.58 32.31 -7.96
C GLY A 65 -0.15 31.01 -7.60
N PRO A 66 -1.02 31.01 -6.57
CA PRO A 66 -1.75 29.83 -6.11
C PRO A 66 -2.73 29.30 -7.18
N ARG A 67 -2.62 28.02 -7.57
CA ARG A 67 -3.46 27.38 -8.61
C ARG A 67 -4.83 26.98 -8.07
N ILE A 68 -5.54 27.93 -7.48
CA ILE A 68 -6.91 27.72 -6.98
C ILE A 68 -7.84 27.63 -8.20
N PRO A 69 -8.71 26.61 -8.31
CA PRO A 69 -9.63 26.48 -9.43
C PRO A 69 -10.42 27.75 -9.71
N SER A 70 -10.69 28.02 -10.99
CA SER A 70 -11.40 29.21 -11.49
C SER A 70 -10.69 30.55 -11.24
N THR A 71 -9.43 30.56 -10.78
CA THR A 71 -8.60 31.77 -10.71
C THR A 71 -7.77 31.97 -11.98
N VAL A 72 -7.33 33.21 -12.21
CA VAL A 72 -6.43 33.57 -13.32
C VAL A 72 -5.10 32.80 -13.24
N ALA A 73 -4.55 32.59 -12.03
CA ALA A 73 -3.32 31.83 -11.83
C ALA A 73 -3.45 30.37 -12.29
N HIS A 74 -4.60 29.73 -12.02
CA HIS A 74 -4.90 28.38 -12.50
C HIS A 74 -5.00 28.35 -14.04
N THR A 75 -5.71 29.29 -14.66
CA THR A 75 -5.82 29.38 -16.13
C THR A 75 -4.48 29.64 -16.80
N ASN A 76 -3.66 30.54 -16.26
CA ASN A 76 -2.34 30.85 -16.80
C ASN A 76 -1.40 29.64 -16.70
N THR A 77 -1.44 28.91 -15.58
CA THR A 77 -0.67 27.67 -15.42
C THR A 77 -1.13 26.60 -16.42
N LEU A 78 -2.43 26.46 -16.65
CA LEU A 78 -2.96 25.53 -17.65
C LEU A 78 -2.48 25.88 -19.05
N ASN A 79 -2.54 27.15 -19.45
CA ASN A 79 -2.07 27.61 -20.76
C ASN A 79 -0.55 27.43 -20.96
N TYR A 80 0.23 27.34 -19.87
CA TYR A 80 1.66 27.09 -19.93
C TYR A 80 1.99 25.59 -20.13
N LEU A 81 1.16 24.69 -19.61
CA LEU A 81 1.42 23.24 -19.60
C LEU A 81 0.87 22.50 -20.83
N VAL A 82 -0.06 23.10 -21.58
CA VAL A 82 -0.73 22.52 -22.76
C VAL A 82 -0.11 23.08 -24.03
#